data_AF-A0A7Z9QQW4-F1
#
_entry.id   AF-A0A7Z9QQW4-F1
#
_cell.length_a   1.000
_cell.length_b   1.000
_cell.length_c   1.000
_cell.angle_alpha   90.00
_cell.angle_beta   90.00
_cell.angle_gamma   90.00
#
_symmetry.space_group_name_H-M   'P 1'
#
loop_
_entity.id
_entity.type
_entity.pdbx_description
1 polymer ?
#
loop_
_entity_poly.entity_id
_entity_poly.type
_entity_poly.pdbx_seq_one_letter_code
_entity_poly.pdbx_strand_id
1 'polypeptide(L)'
;MKKISLKQVVQIALEHYRLKQYKQVTQILQPLIQHGVQDNDIYLLIGNAYHCLGQYQMAIRAYLGGLHIDPDSADLYVNLGNAYIQRGSYYDAIDSYNSAIAIESNDIAVHRNLMYAYSATRQTQNAIQKCDEILLAVGLPPNNLDIALESQYHRQNPSPVYLSLIDMYNKLHVNGDSENKIDSQKMYAGGSILPWISTIKKLITLTDSQTLLDYGSGKGLQYKDLLLEDKDQLKYRGLQDYWEVDAIYCYDPAYLPYQKLPQKQYDAVISTDVMEHCHQEDIKWIIDEIFSLAGKFVFINIACYQAGKSLPNGENAHCIIGPAVWWDQIFQLVVSSYPRVKYCILLEYLWIDVEGEKRMFDIRSNFDSVRIELDPSAITILEADGDLVPVHLLPTEIPSYVADMAE
;
A
#
# COMPACT_ATOMS: atom_id res chain seq x y z
N MET A 1 26.11 12.55 -45.74
CA MET A 1 25.44 12.13 -44.49
C MET A 1 24.10 11.50 -44.86
N LYS A 2 23.82 10.26 -44.45
CA LYS A 2 22.48 9.66 -44.66
C LYS A 2 21.48 10.48 -43.84
N LYS A 3 20.44 11.02 -44.48
CA LYS A 3 19.31 11.64 -43.76
C LYS A 3 18.60 10.53 -42.98
N ILE A 4 18.60 10.63 -41.65
CA ILE A 4 17.84 9.75 -40.77
C ILE A 4 16.36 10.14 -40.92
N SER A 5 15.46 9.17 -41.09
CA SER A 5 14.02 9.45 -41.19
C SER A 5 13.40 9.71 -39.81
N LEU A 6 12.27 10.42 -39.76
CA LEU A 6 11.54 10.67 -38.49
C LEU A 6 11.25 9.36 -37.74
N LYS A 7 10.77 8.33 -38.47
CA LYS A 7 10.53 6.99 -37.91
C LYS A 7 11.79 6.37 -37.28
N GLN A 8 12.96 6.55 -37.89
CA GLN A 8 14.22 6.06 -37.32
C GLN A 8 14.60 6.81 -36.05
N VAL A 9 14.37 8.13 -36.00
CA VAL A 9 14.63 8.94 -34.80
C VAL A 9 13.73 8.51 -33.65
N VAL A 10 12.42 8.31 -33.89
CA VAL A 10 11.47 7.83 -32.88
C VAL A 10 11.85 6.44 -32.38
N GLN A 11 12.28 5.53 -33.27
CA GLN A 11 12.74 4.20 -32.87
C GLN A 11 13.96 4.25 -31.94
N ILE A 12 14.91 5.15 -32.22
CA ILE A 12 16.08 5.35 -31.35
C ILE A 12 15.63 5.90 -29.98
N ALA A 13 14.70 6.84 -29.95
CA ALA A 13 14.14 7.36 -28.70
C ALA A 13 13.43 6.27 -27.88
N LEU A 14 12.65 5.40 -28.53
CA LEU A 14 12.01 4.24 -27.88
C LEU A 14 13.03 3.29 -27.28
N GLU A 15 14.15 3.03 -27.96
CA GLU A 15 15.22 2.18 -27.43
C GLU A 15 15.87 2.81 -26.19
N HIS A 16 16.17 4.11 -26.23
CA HIS A 16 16.63 4.83 -25.04
C HIS A 16 15.60 4.77 -23.90
N TYR A 17 14.31 4.86 -24.20
CA TYR A 17 13.26 4.72 -23.19
C TYR A 17 13.28 3.34 -22.53
N ARG A 18 13.36 2.25 -23.32
CA ARG A 18 13.48 0.87 -22.82
C ARG A 18 14.71 0.65 -21.96
N LEU A 19 15.82 1.30 -22.29
CA LEU A 19 17.05 1.31 -21.50
C LEU A 19 17.00 2.24 -20.28
N LYS A 20 15.83 2.82 -19.95
CA LYS A 20 15.61 3.81 -18.88
C LYS A 20 16.48 5.07 -19.02
N GLN A 21 16.94 5.36 -20.23
CA GLN A 21 17.76 6.53 -20.59
C GLN A 21 16.87 7.73 -20.93
N TYR A 22 15.99 8.10 -20.00
CA TYR A 22 14.91 9.07 -20.24
C TYR A 22 15.42 10.46 -20.63
N LYS A 23 16.59 10.88 -20.12
CA LYS A 23 17.21 12.15 -20.50
C LYS A 23 17.54 12.18 -22.00
N GLN A 24 18.07 11.09 -22.55
CA GLN A 24 18.37 10.94 -23.97
C GLN A 24 17.08 11.00 -24.81
N VAL A 25 15.99 10.37 -24.34
CA VAL A 25 14.66 10.46 -24.98
C VAL A 25 14.25 11.92 -25.15
N THR A 26 14.30 12.71 -24.07
CA THR A 26 13.92 14.14 -24.12
C THR A 26 14.82 14.95 -25.06
N GLN A 27 16.14 14.69 -25.07
CA GLN A 27 17.10 15.35 -25.97
C GLN A 27 16.86 15.04 -27.44
N ILE A 28 16.37 13.84 -27.76
CA ILE A 28 16.07 13.41 -29.13
C ILE A 28 14.73 13.99 -29.61
N LEU A 29 13.69 13.96 -28.78
CA LEU A 29 12.33 14.29 -29.21
C LEU A 29 11.98 15.78 -29.07
N GLN A 30 12.55 16.50 -28.09
CA GLN A 30 12.24 17.91 -27.88
C GLN A 30 12.52 18.78 -29.12
N PRO A 31 13.65 18.62 -29.85
CA PRO A 31 13.88 19.36 -31.08
C PRO A 31 12.83 19.09 -32.16
N LEU A 32 12.31 17.86 -32.28
CA LEU A 32 11.28 17.52 -33.28
C LEU A 32 10.01 18.33 -33.04
N ILE A 33 9.56 18.39 -31.77
CA ILE A 33 8.40 19.17 -31.36
C ILE A 33 8.62 20.67 -31.63
N GLN A 34 9.80 21.20 -31.31
CA GLN A 34 10.14 22.61 -31.56
C GLN A 34 10.15 22.98 -33.06
N HIS A 35 10.46 22.02 -33.93
CA HIS A 35 10.40 22.19 -35.39
C HIS A 35 9.01 21.88 -35.98
N GLY A 36 7.98 21.74 -35.13
CA GLY A 36 6.58 21.63 -35.55
C GLY A 36 6.13 20.21 -35.91
N VAL A 37 6.86 19.17 -35.50
CA VAL A 37 6.36 17.79 -35.66
C VAL A 37 5.14 17.60 -34.77
N GLN A 38 4.00 17.28 -35.39
CA GLN A 38 2.73 16.99 -34.74
C GLN A 38 2.43 15.50 -34.86
N ASP A 39 2.85 14.75 -33.85
CA ASP A 39 2.71 13.29 -33.81
C ASP A 39 2.40 12.86 -32.37
N ASN A 40 1.23 12.23 -32.17
CA ASN A 40 0.74 11.85 -30.86
C ASN A 40 1.73 10.95 -30.10
N ASP A 41 2.30 9.95 -30.77
CA ASP A 41 3.23 8.98 -30.16
C ASP A 41 4.49 9.67 -29.64
N ILE A 42 4.94 10.73 -30.32
CA ILE A 42 6.09 11.54 -29.87
C ILE A 42 5.76 12.29 -28.58
N TYR A 43 4.56 12.89 -28.49
CA TYR A 43 4.12 13.59 -27.28
C TYR A 43 3.92 12.64 -26.10
N LEU A 44 3.33 11.48 -26.34
CA LEU A 44 3.18 10.42 -25.35
C LEU A 44 4.56 9.97 -24.83
N LEU A 45 5.49 9.62 -25.73
CA LEU A 45 6.81 9.11 -25.36
C LEU A 45 7.66 10.14 -24.62
N ILE A 46 7.70 11.39 -25.07
CA ILE A 46 8.45 12.44 -24.38
C ILE A 46 7.80 12.78 -23.03
N GLY A 47 6.47 12.75 -22.94
CA GLY A 47 5.73 12.94 -21.70
C GLY A 47 6.07 11.87 -20.66
N ASN A 48 6.05 10.60 -21.08
CA ASN A 48 6.44 9.48 -20.23
C ASN A 48 7.89 9.63 -19.76
N ALA A 49 8.81 10.03 -20.65
CA ALA A 49 10.20 10.28 -20.28
C ALA A 49 10.34 11.43 -19.25
N TYR A 50 9.59 12.52 -19.40
CA TYR A 50 9.56 13.59 -18.40
C TYR A 50 8.97 13.12 -17.06
N HIS A 51 7.94 12.26 -17.08
CA HIS A 51 7.36 11.68 -15.88
C HIS A 51 8.38 10.82 -15.12
N CYS A 52 9.07 9.91 -15.80
CA CYS A 52 10.13 9.08 -15.20
C CYS A 52 11.33 9.90 -14.70
N LEU A 53 11.51 11.12 -15.18
CA LEU A 53 12.52 12.07 -14.68
C LEU A 53 12.03 12.91 -13.49
N GLY A 54 10.80 12.70 -13.00
CA GLY A 54 10.15 13.52 -11.97
C GLY A 54 9.77 14.92 -12.45
N GLN A 55 9.85 15.19 -13.76
CA GLN A 55 9.56 16.49 -14.36
C GLN A 55 8.08 16.59 -14.75
N TYR A 56 7.20 16.38 -13.77
CA TYR A 56 5.74 16.22 -13.99
C TYR A 56 5.10 17.40 -14.72
N GLN A 57 5.55 18.64 -14.48
CA GLN A 57 5.02 19.80 -15.20
C GLN A 57 5.35 19.77 -16.70
N MET A 58 6.51 19.23 -17.08
CA MET A 58 6.88 19.04 -18.49
C MET A 58 6.13 17.86 -19.10
N ALA A 59 5.93 16.78 -18.34
CA ALA A 59 5.09 15.65 -18.74
C ALA A 59 3.66 16.12 -19.06
N ILE A 60 3.03 16.88 -18.16
CA ILE A 60 1.69 17.48 -18.37
C ILE A 60 1.63 18.29 -19.67
N ARG A 61 2.64 19.15 -19.94
CA ARG A 61 2.66 19.95 -21.18
C ARG A 61 2.78 19.08 -22.42
N ALA A 62 3.59 18.01 -22.36
CA ALA A 62 3.71 17.07 -23.46
C ALA A 62 2.38 16.35 -23.70
N TYR A 63 1.74 15.81 -22.65
CA TYR A 63 0.47 15.11 -22.80
C TYR A 63 -0.64 16.03 -23.33
N LEU A 64 -0.77 17.26 -22.82
CA LEU A 64 -1.71 18.25 -23.35
C LEU A 64 -1.41 18.62 -24.81
N GLY A 65 -0.15 18.66 -25.21
CA GLY A 65 0.26 18.86 -26.60
C GLY A 65 -0.16 17.70 -27.50
N GLY A 66 -0.05 16.47 -27.01
CA GLY A 66 -0.57 15.28 -27.69
C GLY A 66 -2.10 15.28 -27.80
N LEU A 67 -2.81 15.65 -26.72
CA LEU A 67 -4.28 15.77 -26.71
C LEU A 67 -4.80 16.87 -27.64
N HIS A 68 -3.97 17.88 -27.96
CA HIS A 68 -4.32 18.87 -28.98
C HIS A 68 -4.32 18.28 -30.40
N ILE A 69 -3.55 17.21 -30.63
CA ILE A 69 -3.45 16.51 -31.91
C ILE A 69 -4.50 15.40 -31.99
N ASP A 70 -4.63 14.63 -30.92
CA ASP A 70 -5.55 13.52 -30.78
C ASP A 70 -6.35 13.66 -29.47
N PRO A 71 -7.50 14.35 -29.50
CA PRO A 71 -8.34 14.57 -28.32
C PRO A 71 -8.97 13.30 -27.75
N ASP A 72 -8.96 12.19 -28.49
CA ASP A 72 -9.57 10.92 -28.15
C ASP A 72 -8.52 9.87 -27.72
N SER A 73 -7.33 10.32 -27.27
CA SER A 73 -6.29 9.41 -26.80
C SER A 73 -6.46 9.08 -25.31
N ALA A 74 -6.98 7.89 -25.01
CA ALA A 74 -7.12 7.41 -23.64
C ALA A 74 -5.77 7.35 -22.89
N ASP A 75 -4.71 6.84 -23.52
CA ASP A 75 -3.37 6.73 -22.92
C ASP A 75 -2.80 8.07 -22.46
N LEU A 76 -3.01 9.13 -23.25
CA LEU A 76 -2.60 10.47 -22.87
C LEU A 76 -3.36 10.99 -21.66
N TYR A 77 -4.67 10.76 -21.58
CA TYR A 77 -5.46 11.14 -20.42
C TYR A 77 -5.06 10.36 -19.16
N VAL A 78 -4.80 9.06 -19.28
CA VAL A 78 -4.30 8.24 -18.15
C VAL A 78 -2.98 8.81 -17.63
N ASN A 79 -2.03 9.03 -18.53
CA ASN A 79 -0.70 9.52 -18.14
C ASN A 79 -0.71 10.97 -17.66
N LEU A 80 -1.63 11.79 -18.20
CA LEU A 80 -1.91 13.13 -17.69
C LEU A 80 -2.45 13.09 -16.26
N GLY A 81 -3.43 12.21 -15.98
CA GLY A 81 -3.94 11.98 -14.63
C GLY A 81 -2.83 11.53 -13.68
N ASN A 82 -1.98 10.60 -14.12
CA ASN A 82 -0.84 10.12 -13.33
C ASN A 82 0.13 11.25 -12.98
N ALA A 83 0.44 12.13 -13.93
CA ALA A 83 1.31 13.28 -13.70
C ALA A 83 0.66 14.33 -12.78
N TYR A 84 -0.67 14.50 -12.82
CA TYR A 84 -1.39 15.37 -11.88
C TYR A 84 -1.37 14.82 -10.45
N ILE A 85 -1.47 13.50 -10.27
CA ILE A 85 -1.40 12.83 -8.96
C ILE A 85 -0.04 13.04 -8.31
N GLN A 86 1.04 12.86 -9.08
CA GLN A 86 2.40 13.11 -8.59
C GLN A 86 2.64 14.58 -8.17
N ARG A 87 1.81 15.51 -8.65
CA ARG A 87 1.82 16.92 -8.24
C ARG A 87 0.82 17.27 -7.14
N GLY A 88 0.02 16.31 -6.67
CA GLY A 88 -1.08 16.54 -5.72
C GLY A 88 -2.26 17.31 -6.31
N SER A 89 -2.38 17.38 -7.64
CA SER A 89 -3.49 18.05 -8.35
C SER A 89 -4.63 17.06 -8.58
N TYR A 90 -5.26 16.58 -7.50
CA TYR A 90 -6.18 15.45 -7.54
C TYR A 90 -7.46 15.68 -8.36
N TYR A 91 -8.01 16.89 -8.39
CA TYR A 91 -9.20 17.20 -9.18
C TYR A 91 -8.92 17.14 -10.70
N ASP A 92 -7.80 17.72 -11.14
CA ASP A 92 -7.38 17.62 -12.55
C ASP A 92 -7.10 16.16 -12.96
N ALA A 93 -6.60 15.34 -12.02
CA ALA A 93 -6.42 13.91 -12.24
C ALA A 93 -7.75 13.18 -12.42
N ILE A 94 -8.75 13.48 -11.58
CA ILE A 94 -10.10 12.91 -11.69
C ILE A 94 -10.70 13.22 -13.06
N ASP A 95 -10.63 14.47 -13.53
CA ASP A 95 -11.15 14.86 -14.85
C ASP A 95 -10.43 14.11 -15.99
N SER A 96 -9.12 13.94 -15.86
CA SER A 96 -8.31 13.21 -16.84
C SER A 96 -8.69 11.73 -16.88
N TYR A 97 -8.80 11.06 -15.72
CA TYR A 97 -9.20 9.65 -15.69
C TYR A 97 -10.63 9.41 -16.17
N ASN A 98 -11.57 10.28 -15.79
CA ASN A 98 -12.93 10.20 -16.30
C ASN A 98 -12.97 10.34 -17.84
N SER A 99 -12.14 11.22 -18.41
CA SER A 99 -11.99 11.34 -19.86
C SER A 99 -11.43 10.05 -20.49
N ALA A 100 -10.40 9.45 -19.89
CA ALA A 100 -9.84 8.17 -20.37
C ALA A 100 -10.86 7.03 -20.33
N ILE A 101 -11.64 6.93 -19.26
CA ILE A 101 -12.70 5.91 -19.10
C ILE A 101 -13.81 6.13 -20.12
N ALA A 102 -14.21 7.38 -20.38
CA ALA A 102 -15.26 7.70 -21.34
C ALA A 102 -14.91 7.33 -22.80
N ILE A 103 -13.62 7.23 -23.13
CA ILE A 103 -13.13 6.83 -24.45
C ILE A 103 -12.99 5.30 -24.58
N GLU A 104 -13.20 4.54 -23.49
CA GLU A 104 -13.07 3.07 -23.39
C GLU A 104 -11.68 2.55 -22.97
N SER A 105 -11.03 3.19 -21.99
CA SER A 105 -9.98 2.49 -21.23
C SER A 105 -10.61 1.38 -20.36
N ASN A 106 -10.59 0.14 -20.84
CA ASN A 106 -10.97 -1.05 -20.05
C ASN A 106 -9.90 -1.45 -19.01
N ASP A 107 -8.94 -0.57 -18.74
CA ASP A 107 -7.86 -0.83 -17.80
C ASP A 107 -8.31 -0.57 -16.36
N ILE A 108 -8.38 -1.65 -15.58
CA ILE A 108 -8.72 -1.60 -14.16
C ILE A 108 -7.75 -0.73 -13.34
N ALA A 109 -6.52 -0.55 -13.81
CA ALA A 109 -5.54 0.35 -13.20
C ALA A 109 -6.04 1.79 -13.17
N VAL A 110 -6.70 2.25 -14.24
CA VAL A 110 -7.26 3.61 -14.33
C VAL A 110 -8.40 3.78 -13.32
N HIS A 111 -9.24 2.76 -13.16
CA HIS A 111 -10.30 2.77 -12.15
C HIS A 111 -9.73 2.81 -10.73
N ARG A 112 -8.67 2.05 -10.44
CA ARG A 112 -7.96 2.08 -9.14
C ARG A 112 -7.35 3.45 -8.86
N ASN A 113 -6.71 4.04 -9.86
CA ASN A 113 -6.11 5.37 -9.75
C ASN A 113 -7.18 6.45 -9.52
N LEU A 114 -8.32 6.35 -10.19
CA LEU A 114 -9.47 7.23 -9.96
C LEU A 114 -10.08 7.06 -8.56
N MET A 115 -10.23 5.82 -8.08
CA MET A 115 -10.68 5.53 -6.71
C MET A 115 -9.77 6.20 -5.68
N TYR A 116 -8.45 6.08 -5.83
CA TYR A 116 -7.49 6.76 -4.98
C TYR A 116 -7.64 8.29 -5.05
N ALA A 117 -7.82 8.87 -6.24
CA ALA A 117 -8.02 10.30 -6.39
C ALA A 117 -9.32 10.81 -5.72
N TYR A 118 -10.42 10.05 -5.82
CA TYR A 118 -11.65 10.33 -5.06
C TYR A 118 -11.42 10.26 -3.55
N SER A 119 -10.68 9.25 -3.08
CA SER A 119 -10.34 9.12 -1.66
C SER A 119 -9.50 10.30 -1.16
N ALA A 120 -8.46 10.69 -1.91
CA ALA A 120 -7.59 11.81 -1.59
C ALA A 120 -8.34 13.16 -1.53
N THR A 121 -9.38 13.32 -2.35
CA THR A 121 -10.26 14.50 -2.34
C THR A 121 -11.45 14.40 -1.38
N ARG A 122 -11.51 13.34 -0.54
CA ARG A 122 -12.60 13.10 0.42
C ARG A 122 -13.98 12.95 -0.23
N GLN A 123 -14.04 12.55 -1.50
CA GLN A 123 -15.29 12.24 -2.19
C GLN A 123 -15.75 10.82 -1.82
N THR A 124 -16.22 10.66 -0.58
CA THR A 124 -16.51 9.35 0.04
C THR A 124 -17.40 8.46 -0.82
N GLN A 125 -18.56 8.97 -1.26
CA GLN A 125 -19.51 8.18 -2.04
C GLN A 125 -18.91 7.72 -3.38
N ASN A 126 -18.20 8.61 -4.07
CA ASN A 126 -17.58 8.30 -5.36
C ASN A 126 -16.45 7.26 -5.20
N ALA A 127 -15.64 7.37 -4.14
CA ALA A 127 -14.58 6.42 -3.86
C ALA A 127 -15.12 5.02 -3.54
N ILE A 128 -16.15 4.93 -2.67
CA ILE A 128 -16.78 3.65 -2.31
C ILE A 128 -17.44 3.02 -3.53
N GLN A 129 -18.26 3.77 -4.26
CA GLN A 129 -18.90 3.25 -5.48
C GLN A 129 -17.87 2.77 -6.51
N LYS A 130 -16.79 3.55 -6.73
CA LYS A 130 -15.73 3.14 -7.66
C LYS A 130 -15.03 1.86 -7.18
N CYS A 131 -14.83 1.70 -5.87
CA CYS A 131 -14.29 0.48 -5.30
C CYS A 131 -15.21 -0.73 -5.55
N ASP A 132 -16.52 -0.57 -5.32
CA ASP A 132 -17.50 -1.63 -5.57
C ASP A 132 -17.51 -2.07 -7.04
N GLU A 133 -17.44 -1.12 -7.98
CA GLU A 133 -17.31 -1.40 -9.41
C GLU A 133 -16.03 -2.20 -9.73
N ILE A 134 -14.90 -1.84 -9.12
CA ILE A 134 -13.61 -2.55 -9.28
C ILE A 134 -13.72 -3.99 -8.75
N LEU A 135 -14.29 -4.17 -7.56
CA LEU A 135 -14.44 -5.49 -6.92
C LEU A 135 -15.34 -6.40 -7.76
N LEU A 136 -16.49 -5.89 -8.21
CA LEU A 136 -17.40 -6.65 -9.07
C LEU A 136 -16.74 -7.04 -10.40
N ALA A 137 -15.92 -6.17 -10.99
CA ALA A 137 -15.22 -6.46 -12.24
C ALA A 137 -14.20 -7.61 -12.10
N VAL A 138 -13.63 -7.81 -10.91
CA VAL A 138 -12.70 -8.93 -10.62
C VAL A 138 -13.37 -10.12 -9.93
N GLY A 139 -14.70 -10.13 -9.84
CA GLY A 139 -15.46 -11.24 -9.25
C GLY A 139 -15.43 -11.29 -7.72
N LEU A 140 -15.09 -10.19 -7.05
CA LEU A 140 -15.12 -10.06 -5.60
C LEU A 140 -16.40 -9.34 -5.13
N PRO A 141 -16.95 -9.72 -3.96
CA PRO A 141 -18.10 -9.02 -3.40
C PRO A 141 -17.69 -7.63 -2.89
N PRO A 142 -18.52 -6.59 -3.09
CA PRO A 142 -18.34 -5.29 -2.47
C PRO A 142 -18.30 -5.34 -0.94
N ASN A 143 -17.46 -4.49 -0.32
CA ASN A 143 -17.43 -4.32 1.13
C ASN A 143 -18.46 -3.29 1.59
N ASN A 144 -19.49 -3.75 2.29
CA ASN A 144 -20.60 -2.91 2.72
C ASN A 144 -20.25 -2.19 4.02
N LEU A 145 -20.11 -0.86 3.93
CA LEU A 145 -19.81 -0.02 5.07
C LEU A 145 -20.88 -0.08 6.17
N ASP A 146 -22.16 -0.12 5.81
CA ASP A 146 -23.26 -0.15 6.78
C ASP A 146 -23.21 -1.43 7.61
N ILE A 147 -22.85 -2.58 7.01
CA ILE A 147 -22.65 -3.82 7.75
C ILE A 147 -21.57 -3.64 8.83
N ALA A 148 -20.45 -2.98 8.50
CA ALA A 148 -19.38 -2.73 9.47
C ALA A 148 -19.80 -1.76 10.59
N LEU A 149 -20.50 -0.69 10.23
CA LEU A 149 -20.94 0.33 11.18
C LEU A 149 -22.06 -0.19 12.11
N GLU A 150 -23.00 -0.96 11.57
CA GLU A 150 -24.20 -1.42 12.29
C GLU A 150 -24.03 -2.77 12.98
N SER A 151 -22.94 -3.50 12.69
CA SER A 151 -22.67 -4.79 13.31
C SER A 151 -22.76 -4.75 14.83
N GLN A 152 -23.43 -5.78 15.37
CA GLN A 152 -23.65 -6.02 16.79
C GLN A 152 -22.75 -7.13 17.34
N TYR A 153 -21.88 -7.72 16.51
CA TYR A 153 -20.89 -8.68 16.98
C TYR A 153 -19.84 -7.99 17.86
N HIS A 154 -19.26 -8.76 18.76
CA HIS A 154 -18.23 -8.31 19.69
C HIS A 154 -17.39 -9.50 20.13
N ARG A 155 -16.31 -9.27 20.88
CA ARG A 155 -15.35 -10.31 21.26
C ARG A 155 -15.96 -11.59 21.87
N GLN A 156 -17.00 -11.48 22.69
CA GLN A 156 -17.66 -12.62 23.35
C GLN A 156 -18.77 -13.26 22.49
N ASN A 157 -19.17 -12.60 21.40
CA ASN A 157 -20.09 -13.10 20.39
C ASN A 157 -19.60 -12.60 19.02
N PRO A 158 -18.49 -13.17 18.49
CA PRO A 158 -17.95 -12.78 17.20
C PRO A 158 -18.81 -13.34 16.06
N SER A 159 -18.66 -12.81 14.84
CA SER A 159 -19.40 -13.35 13.70
C SER A 159 -19.02 -14.82 13.41
N PRO A 160 -19.93 -15.59 12.79
CA PRO A 160 -19.58 -16.92 12.28
C PRO A 160 -18.41 -16.88 11.29
N VAL A 161 -18.28 -15.81 10.51
CA VAL A 161 -17.18 -15.62 9.53
C VAL A 161 -15.85 -15.47 10.25
N TYR A 162 -15.78 -14.65 11.31
CA TYR A 162 -14.58 -14.52 12.14
C TYR A 162 -14.15 -15.87 12.72
N LEU A 163 -15.07 -16.65 13.29
CA LEU A 163 -14.74 -17.97 13.84
C LEU A 163 -14.20 -18.92 12.77
N SER A 164 -14.77 -18.89 11.57
CA SER A 164 -14.29 -19.66 10.42
C SER A 164 -12.89 -19.24 9.98
N LEU A 165 -12.62 -17.93 9.91
CA LEU A 165 -11.31 -17.40 9.57
C LEU A 165 -10.27 -17.81 10.62
N ILE A 166 -10.56 -17.66 11.91
CA ILE A 166 -9.64 -18.08 12.98
C ILE A 166 -9.30 -19.57 12.88
N ASP A 167 -10.28 -20.45 12.64
CA ASP A 167 -10.03 -21.88 12.44
C ASP A 167 -9.13 -22.14 11.21
N MET A 168 -9.34 -21.38 10.13
CA MET A 168 -8.56 -21.51 8.90
C MET A 168 -7.10 -21.05 9.07
N TYR A 169 -6.88 -19.86 9.63
CA TYR A 169 -5.54 -19.35 9.94
C TYR A 169 -4.84 -20.25 10.96
N ASN A 170 -5.57 -20.81 11.94
CA ASN A 170 -5.01 -21.78 12.88
C ASN A 170 -4.50 -23.04 12.16
N LYS A 171 -5.28 -23.60 11.24
CA LYS A 171 -4.86 -24.75 10.42
C LYS A 171 -3.63 -24.41 9.58
N LEU A 172 -3.54 -23.21 9.01
CA LEU A 172 -2.37 -22.75 8.27
C LEU A 172 -1.13 -22.63 9.16
N HIS A 173 -1.25 -22.14 10.40
CA HIS A 173 -0.13 -22.13 11.35
C HIS A 173 0.42 -23.53 11.68
N VAL A 174 -0.48 -24.53 11.75
CA VAL A 174 -0.14 -25.92 12.10
C VAL A 174 0.44 -26.67 10.91
N ASN A 175 -0.21 -26.55 9.74
CA ASN A 175 0.07 -27.36 8.57
C ASN A 175 0.99 -26.69 7.56
N GLY A 176 1.14 -25.36 7.63
CA GLY A 176 1.73 -24.57 6.56
C GLY A 176 0.77 -24.41 5.39
N ASP A 177 1.30 -23.89 4.28
CA ASP A 177 0.56 -23.73 3.03
C ASP A 177 1.21 -24.61 1.96
N SER A 178 0.60 -25.77 1.71
CA SER A 178 1.12 -26.74 0.75
C SER A 178 1.04 -26.24 -0.70
N GLU A 179 0.04 -25.41 -1.02
CA GLU A 179 -0.15 -24.89 -2.38
C GLU A 179 0.98 -23.93 -2.73
N ASN A 180 1.31 -23.04 -1.78
CA ASN A 180 2.40 -22.07 -1.92
C ASN A 180 3.76 -22.59 -1.43
N LYS A 181 3.85 -23.87 -1.05
CA LYS A 181 5.07 -24.54 -0.55
C LYS A 181 5.72 -23.83 0.64
N ILE A 182 4.90 -23.26 1.53
CA ILE A 182 5.35 -22.60 2.75
C ILE A 182 5.31 -23.59 3.90
N ASP A 183 6.47 -23.87 4.48
CA ASP A 183 6.60 -24.72 5.65
C ASP A 183 5.87 -24.11 6.86
N SER A 184 5.22 -24.96 7.67
CA SER A 184 4.45 -24.49 8.82
C SER A 184 5.29 -23.66 9.77
N GLN A 185 6.58 -23.96 9.97
CA GLN A 185 7.47 -23.20 10.85
C GLN A 185 7.68 -21.75 10.39
N LYS A 186 7.60 -21.51 9.07
CA LYS A 186 7.77 -20.18 8.46
C LYS A 186 6.45 -19.46 8.19
N MET A 187 5.32 -20.18 8.23
CA MET A 187 3.99 -19.60 8.01
C MET A 187 3.72 -18.51 9.05
N TYR A 188 3.42 -17.29 8.57
CA TYR A 188 3.18 -16.11 9.39
C TYR A 188 4.33 -15.81 10.37
N ALA A 189 5.56 -15.77 9.85
CA ALA A 189 6.75 -15.48 10.65
C ALA A 189 6.76 -14.06 11.27
N GLY A 190 5.91 -13.14 10.78
CA GLY A 190 5.79 -11.76 11.26
C GLY A 190 6.65 -10.75 10.49
N GLY A 191 6.93 -11.00 9.21
CA GLY A 191 7.74 -10.12 8.36
C GLY A 191 7.04 -8.82 7.92
N SER A 192 5.73 -8.68 8.12
CA SER A 192 4.99 -7.47 7.71
C SER A 192 5.40 -6.21 8.46
N ILE A 193 6.08 -6.35 9.61
CA ILE A 193 6.57 -5.20 10.38
C ILE A 193 7.82 -4.55 9.80
N LEU A 194 8.61 -5.28 9.00
CA LEU A 194 9.96 -4.87 8.64
C LEU A 194 10.00 -3.47 8.01
N PRO A 195 9.13 -3.12 7.03
CA PRO A 195 9.11 -1.78 6.43
C PRO A 195 8.83 -0.65 7.41
N TRP A 196 8.25 -0.96 8.57
CA TRP A 196 7.73 -0.02 9.54
C TRP A 196 8.63 0.17 10.77
N ILE A 197 9.73 -0.58 10.89
CA ILE A 197 10.59 -0.57 12.09
C ILE A 197 11.05 0.84 12.48
N SER A 198 11.52 1.63 11.50
CA SER A 198 12.00 3.01 11.72
C SER A 198 10.88 3.97 12.10
N THR A 199 9.71 3.81 11.48
CA THR A 199 8.52 4.62 11.77
C THR A 199 8.02 4.32 13.18
N ILE A 200 7.92 3.04 13.55
CA ILE A 200 7.52 2.60 14.89
C ILE A 200 8.52 3.11 15.94
N LYS A 201 9.84 3.05 15.69
CA LYS A 201 10.85 3.66 16.58
C LYS A 201 10.55 5.13 16.86
N LYS A 202 10.29 5.90 15.80
CA LYS A 202 10.01 7.34 15.91
C LYS A 202 8.76 7.59 16.77
N LEU A 203 7.70 6.80 16.59
CA LEU A 203 6.48 6.89 17.40
C LEU A 203 6.74 6.53 18.86
N ILE A 204 7.48 5.45 19.13
CA ILE A 204 7.91 5.04 20.48
C ILE A 204 8.65 6.18 21.19
N THR A 205 9.62 6.81 20.53
CA THR A 205 10.36 7.93 21.09
C THR A 205 9.48 9.16 21.33
N LEU A 206 8.56 9.48 20.41
CA LEU A 206 7.65 10.63 20.55
C LEU A 206 6.69 10.50 21.73
N THR A 207 6.35 9.27 22.11
CA THR A 207 5.42 9.00 23.21
C THR A 207 6.09 8.47 24.47
N ASP A 208 7.42 8.35 24.48
CA ASP A 208 8.18 7.74 25.59
C ASP A 208 7.60 6.36 25.98
N SER A 209 7.32 5.51 24.98
CA SER A 209 6.70 4.20 25.19
C SER A 209 7.72 3.16 25.63
N GLN A 210 7.38 2.38 26.67
CA GLN A 210 8.27 1.37 27.26
C GLN A 210 7.77 -0.07 27.06
N THR A 211 6.49 -0.25 26.72
CA THR A 211 5.94 -1.59 26.42
C THR A 211 5.17 -1.58 25.11
N LEU A 212 5.30 -2.64 24.33
CA LEU A 212 4.65 -2.75 23.03
C LEU A 212 3.92 -4.09 22.90
N LEU A 213 2.68 -4.04 22.40
CA LEU A 213 1.93 -5.20 21.96
C LEU A 213 1.86 -5.22 20.42
N ASP A 214 2.27 -6.33 19.82
CA ASP A 214 2.04 -6.63 18.41
C ASP A 214 0.75 -7.47 18.28
N TYR A 215 -0.30 -6.85 17.76
CA TYR A 215 -1.63 -7.42 17.58
C TYR A 215 -1.76 -8.03 16.18
N GLY A 216 -1.86 -9.36 16.12
CA GLY A 216 -1.77 -10.17 14.90
C GLY A 216 -0.32 -10.50 14.52
N SER A 217 0.54 -10.69 15.52
CA SER A 217 1.99 -10.91 15.34
C SER A 217 2.38 -12.21 14.62
N GLY A 218 1.42 -13.09 14.30
CA GLY A 218 1.69 -14.44 13.82
C GLY A 218 2.53 -15.22 14.83
N LYS A 219 3.71 -15.68 14.39
CA LYS A 219 4.66 -16.45 15.21
C LYS A 219 5.67 -15.60 15.98
N GLY A 220 5.68 -14.28 15.78
CA GLY A 220 6.60 -13.38 16.47
C GLY A 220 8.08 -13.69 16.25
N LEU A 221 8.47 -14.28 15.11
CA LEU A 221 9.87 -14.68 14.86
C LEU A 221 10.77 -13.47 14.65
N GLN A 222 10.23 -12.36 14.15
CA GLN A 222 10.91 -11.07 14.01
C GLN A 222 11.47 -10.51 15.34
N TYR A 223 10.96 -10.97 16.48
CA TYR A 223 11.37 -10.50 17.80
C TYR A 223 12.45 -11.35 18.47
N LYS A 224 12.80 -12.52 17.90
CA LYS A 224 13.72 -13.46 18.55
C LYS A 224 15.19 -13.20 18.24
N ASP A 225 15.54 -13.14 16.96
CA ASP A 225 16.94 -13.09 16.52
C ASP A 225 17.09 -12.25 15.24
N LEU A 226 16.71 -10.97 15.30
CA LEU A 226 16.89 -10.02 14.19
C LEU A 226 18.12 -9.14 14.43
N LEU A 227 19.08 -9.12 13.51
CA LEU A 227 20.21 -8.20 13.58
C LEU A 227 19.96 -6.99 12.69
N LEU A 228 20.09 -5.81 13.29
CA LEU A 228 19.75 -4.52 12.67
C LEU A 228 20.97 -3.62 12.67
N GLU A 229 21.18 -2.88 11.58
CA GLU A 229 22.14 -1.78 11.49
C GLU A 229 21.40 -0.50 11.11
N ASP A 230 21.57 0.56 11.90
CA ASP A 230 21.01 1.88 11.60
C ASP A 230 21.93 2.72 10.69
N LYS A 231 21.44 3.89 10.26
CA LYS A 231 22.18 4.84 9.42
C LYS A 231 23.51 5.33 10.03
N ASP A 232 23.67 5.24 11.35
CA ASP A 232 24.86 5.64 12.09
C ASP A 232 25.80 4.43 12.32
N GLN A 233 25.53 3.30 11.64
CA GLN A 233 26.28 2.04 11.69
C GLN A 233 26.26 1.37 13.08
N LEU A 234 25.29 1.72 13.92
CA LEU A 234 25.09 1.06 15.20
C LEU A 234 24.32 -0.23 14.97
N LYS A 235 24.77 -1.29 15.67
CA LYS A 235 24.22 -2.64 15.55
C LYS A 235 23.39 -3.00 16.76
N TYR A 236 22.22 -3.59 16.51
CA TYR A 236 21.26 -3.99 17.54
C TYR A 236 20.91 -5.47 17.39
N ARG A 237 20.70 -6.15 18.52
CA ARG A 237 20.26 -7.55 18.56
C ARG A 237 18.79 -7.61 18.96
N GLY A 238 17.94 -7.49 17.96
CA GLY A 238 16.50 -7.55 18.08
C GLY A 238 15.84 -6.17 18.11
N LEU A 239 14.55 -6.17 17.83
CA LEU A 239 13.74 -4.96 17.81
C LEU A 239 13.58 -4.33 19.19
N GLN A 240 13.64 -5.12 20.26
CA GLN A 240 13.53 -4.61 21.62
C GLN A 240 14.70 -3.66 21.96
N ASP A 241 15.94 -4.09 21.66
CA ASP A 241 17.14 -3.27 21.84
C ASP A 241 17.11 -2.03 20.96
N TYR A 242 16.75 -2.19 19.68
CA TYR A 242 16.68 -1.07 18.74
C TYR A 242 15.62 -0.04 19.15
N TRP A 243 14.44 -0.49 19.57
CA TRP A 243 13.37 0.40 20.00
C TRP A 243 13.58 0.99 21.39
N GLU A 244 14.49 0.44 22.19
CA GLU A 244 14.75 0.85 23.58
C GLU A 244 13.47 0.73 24.43
N VAL A 245 12.77 -0.40 24.30
CA VAL A 245 11.57 -0.72 25.09
C VAL A 245 11.88 -1.80 26.13
N ASP A 246 11.21 -1.76 27.28
CA ASP A 246 11.36 -2.73 28.36
C ASP A 246 10.85 -4.13 27.97
N ALA A 247 9.77 -4.19 27.17
CA ALA A 247 9.18 -5.46 26.76
C ALA A 247 8.30 -5.36 25.51
N ILE A 248 8.41 -6.40 24.67
CA ILE A 248 7.53 -6.65 23.53
C ILE A 248 6.65 -7.87 23.84
N TYR A 249 5.36 -7.77 23.48
CA TYR A 249 4.36 -8.82 23.65
C TYR A 249 3.73 -9.15 22.31
N CYS A 250 3.38 -10.42 22.13
CA CYS A 250 2.75 -10.92 20.93
C CYS A 250 1.34 -11.39 21.24
N TYR A 251 0.39 -11.02 20.39
CA TYR A 251 -0.97 -11.54 20.41
C TYR A 251 -1.36 -11.94 19.00
N ASP A 252 -1.95 -13.12 18.86
CA ASP A 252 -2.51 -13.60 17.60
C ASP A 252 -3.63 -14.60 17.88
N PRO A 253 -4.91 -14.30 17.52
CA PRO A 253 -6.04 -15.17 17.86
C PRO A 253 -6.01 -16.54 17.19
N ALA A 254 -5.27 -16.70 16.09
CA ALA A 254 -5.15 -17.95 15.34
C ALA A 254 -3.92 -18.78 15.75
N TYR A 255 -2.93 -18.19 16.41
CA TYR A 255 -1.71 -18.90 16.83
C TYR A 255 -1.72 -19.31 18.31
N LEU A 256 -1.81 -20.61 18.59
CA LEU A 256 -2.01 -21.16 19.95
C LEU A 256 -1.08 -20.59 21.04
N PRO A 257 0.26 -20.41 20.83
CA PRO A 257 1.13 -19.79 21.83
C PRO A 257 0.79 -18.34 22.18
N TYR A 258 0.19 -17.59 21.26
CA TYR A 258 -0.17 -16.17 21.41
C TYR A 258 -1.69 -15.92 21.34
N GLN A 259 -2.51 -16.97 21.42
CA GLN A 259 -3.97 -16.90 21.32
C GLN A 259 -4.66 -16.28 22.54
N LYS A 260 -3.98 -16.26 23.69
CA LYS A 260 -4.57 -15.74 24.92
C LYS A 260 -4.72 -14.22 24.82
N LEU A 261 -5.96 -13.75 24.98
CA LEU A 261 -6.27 -12.32 24.98
C LEU A 261 -5.41 -11.57 26.02
N PRO A 262 -4.79 -10.44 25.64
CA PRO A 262 -4.05 -9.60 26.57
C PRO A 262 -4.92 -9.11 27.73
N GLN A 263 -4.37 -9.08 28.95
CA GLN A 263 -5.12 -8.79 30.18
C GLN A 263 -4.74 -7.45 30.84
N LYS A 264 -3.94 -6.63 30.14
CA LYS A 264 -3.49 -5.32 30.59
C LYS A 264 -3.38 -4.36 29.41
N GLN A 265 -3.25 -3.07 29.70
CA GLN A 265 -2.84 -2.07 28.71
C GLN A 265 -1.32 -2.10 28.51
N TYR A 266 -0.91 -1.64 27.33
CA TYR A 266 0.48 -1.47 26.88
C TYR A 266 0.67 -0.03 26.46
N ASP A 267 1.88 0.49 26.52
CA ASP A 267 2.12 1.86 26.07
C ASP A 267 1.82 2.00 24.57
N ALA A 268 2.27 1.02 23.77
CA ALA A 268 2.05 0.96 22.34
C ALA A 268 1.29 -0.32 21.95
N VAL A 269 0.36 -0.20 21.01
CA VAL A 269 -0.21 -1.34 20.28
C VAL A 269 0.03 -1.13 18.79
N ILE A 270 0.58 -2.14 18.11
CA ILE A 270 0.81 -2.09 16.66
C ILE A 270 0.08 -3.23 15.96
N SER A 271 -0.28 -3.04 14.69
CA SER A 271 -0.87 -4.07 13.84
C SER A 271 -0.55 -3.79 12.37
N THR A 272 0.24 -4.64 11.71
CA THR A 272 0.87 -4.29 10.42
C THR A 272 0.28 -4.96 9.18
N ASP A 273 -0.55 -5.99 9.36
CA ASP A 273 -1.15 -6.79 8.28
C ASP A 273 -2.29 -7.66 8.86
N VAL A 274 -3.40 -7.03 9.25
CA VAL A 274 -4.49 -7.70 9.99
C VAL A 274 -5.86 -7.15 9.64
N MET A 275 -6.00 -5.83 9.53
CA MET A 275 -7.31 -5.17 9.44
C MET A 275 -8.08 -5.60 8.18
N GLU A 276 -7.40 -5.66 7.05
CA GLU A 276 -7.89 -6.10 5.75
C GLU A 276 -8.24 -7.60 5.74
N HIS A 277 -7.70 -8.42 6.64
CA HIS A 277 -8.02 -9.85 6.79
C HIS A 277 -9.22 -10.09 7.70
N CYS A 278 -9.69 -9.06 8.41
CA CYS A 278 -10.87 -9.15 9.25
C CYS A 278 -12.13 -8.98 8.41
N HIS A 279 -13.19 -9.73 8.73
CA HIS A 279 -14.47 -9.53 8.06
C HIS A 279 -15.14 -8.21 8.49
N GLN A 280 -15.87 -7.57 7.59
CA GLN A 280 -16.54 -6.30 7.83
C GLN A 280 -17.47 -6.32 9.05
N GLU A 281 -18.07 -7.46 9.39
CA GLU A 281 -18.90 -7.61 10.58
C GLU A 281 -18.12 -7.48 11.91
N ASP A 282 -16.81 -7.70 11.91
CA ASP A 282 -16.01 -7.77 13.14
C ASP A 282 -15.00 -6.62 13.27
N ILE A 283 -14.68 -5.96 12.17
CA ILE A 283 -13.60 -4.98 12.12
C ILE A 283 -13.77 -3.84 13.13
N LYS A 284 -15.00 -3.36 13.36
CA LYS A 284 -15.27 -2.26 14.29
C LYS A 284 -14.87 -2.61 15.72
N TRP A 285 -15.28 -3.79 16.22
CA TRP A 285 -14.95 -4.18 17.59
C TRP A 285 -13.50 -4.61 17.73
N ILE A 286 -12.86 -5.11 16.66
CA ILE A 286 -11.42 -5.42 16.65
C ILE A 286 -10.60 -4.13 16.79
N ILE A 287 -10.97 -3.09 16.05
CA ILE A 287 -10.32 -1.77 16.17
C ILE A 287 -10.54 -1.21 17.59
N ASP A 288 -11.76 -1.32 18.15
CA ASP A 288 -12.04 -0.94 19.55
C ASP A 288 -11.15 -1.70 20.54
N GLU A 289 -10.98 -3.03 20.36
CA GLU A 289 -10.11 -3.85 21.20
C GLU A 289 -8.65 -3.36 21.14
N ILE A 290 -8.12 -3.10 19.94
CA ILE A 290 -6.76 -2.57 19.75
C ILE A 290 -6.57 -1.24 20.49
N PHE A 291 -7.50 -0.30 20.33
CA PHE A 291 -7.42 0.99 21.01
C PHE A 291 -7.58 0.86 22.53
N SER A 292 -8.42 -0.07 23.01
CA SER A 292 -8.60 -0.33 24.43
C SER A 292 -7.35 -0.85 25.13
N LEU A 293 -6.49 -1.56 24.39
CA LEU A 293 -5.23 -2.11 24.85
C LEU A 293 -4.09 -1.09 24.85
N ALA A 294 -4.26 0.05 24.18
CA ALA A 294 -3.24 1.09 24.05
C ALA A 294 -3.37 2.18 25.12
N GLY A 295 -2.27 2.47 25.81
CA GLY A 295 -2.14 3.53 26.80
C GLY A 295 -1.61 4.84 26.23
N LYS A 296 -0.74 4.78 25.20
CA LYS A 296 -0.10 5.97 24.60
C LYS A 296 -0.31 6.07 23.09
N PHE A 297 -0.02 5.03 22.31
CA PHE A 297 -0.29 5.08 20.86
C PHE A 297 -0.69 3.76 20.20
N VAL A 298 -1.34 3.91 19.04
CA VAL A 298 -1.68 2.85 18.10
C VAL A 298 -0.99 3.09 16.74
N PHE A 299 -0.34 2.07 16.19
CA PHE A 299 0.13 2.08 14.79
C PHE A 299 -0.54 0.97 14.00
N ILE A 300 -1.16 1.31 12.88
CA ILE A 300 -1.85 0.33 12.03
C ILE A 300 -1.41 0.53 10.58
N ASN A 301 -1.12 -0.54 9.87
CA ASN A 301 -0.99 -0.55 8.40
C ASN A 301 -2.12 -1.41 7.81
N ILE A 302 -2.72 -0.95 6.71
CA ILE A 302 -3.83 -1.61 6.03
C ILE A 302 -3.63 -1.56 4.52
N ALA A 303 -3.60 -2.73 3.87
CA ALA A 303 -3.68 -2.83 2.43
C ALA A 303 -5.10 -2.52 1.93
N CYS A 304 -5.22 -1.53 1.04
CA CYS A 304 -6.45 -1.12 0.37
C CYS A 304 -6.56 -1.74 -1.03
N TYR A 305 -5.98 -2.92 -1.22
CA TYR A 305 -5.90 -3.63 -2.50
C TYR A 305 -6.02 -5.14 -2.28
N GLN A 306 -6.30 -5.88 -3.35
CA GLN A 306 -6.48 -7.33 -3.31
C GLN A 306 -5.20 -8.07 -2.89
N ALA A 307 -5.32 -9.08 -2.04
CA ALA A 307 -4.20 -9.96 -1.72
C ALA A 307 -3.78 -10.75 -2.96
N GLY A 308 -2.47 -10.92 -3.17
CA GLY A 308 -1.94 -11.88 -4.14
C GLY A 308 -2.15 -13.35 -3.72
N LYS A 309 -2.76 -13.61 -2.56
CA LYS A 309 -3.00 -14.93 -1.99
C LYS A 309 -4.49 -15.16 -1.80
N SER A 310 -4.92 -16.40 -2.04
CA SER A 310 -6.25 -16.89 -1.68
C SER A 310 -6.17 -17.75 -0.43
N LEU A 311 -7.27 -17.76 0.31
CA LEU A 311 -7.49 -18.64 1.44
C LEU A 311 -7.81 -20.07 0.95
N PRO A 312 -7.63 -21.11 1.79
CA PRO A 312 -8.00 -22.49 1.47
C PRO A 312 -9.45 -22.73 0.99
N ASN A 313 -10.37 -21.81 1.28
CA ASN A 313 -11.76 -21.86 0.78
C ASN A 313 -11.93 -21.22 -0.61
N GLY A 314 -10.85 -20.71 -1.22
CA GLY A 314 -10.84 -20.05 -2.52
C GLY A 314 -11.10 -18.54 -2.48
N GLU A 315 -11.47 -17.98 -1.32
CA GLU A 315 -11.72 -16.55 -1.18
C GLU A 315 -10.41 -15.76 -1.14
N ASN A 316 -10.45 -14.45 -1.40
CA ASN A 316 -9.27 -13.61 -1.25
C ASN A 316 -8.89 -13.48 0.23
N ALA A 317 -7.59 -13.47 0.54
CA ALA A 317 -7.14 -13.29 1.93
C ALA A 317 -7.52 -11.93 2.52
N HIS A 318 -7.53 -10.87 1.69
CA HIS A 318 -8.07 -9.58 2.11
C HIS A 318 -9.60 -9.63 2.01
N CYS A 319 -10.24 -9.77 3.17
CA CYS A 319 -11.68 -9.74 3.35
C CYS A 319 -12.26 -8.34 3.12
N ILE A 320 -11.51 -7.29 3.44
CA ILE A 320 -11.90 -5.90 3.22
C ILE A 320 -10.88 -5.23 2.28
N ILE A 321 -11.35 -4.84 1.10
CA ILE A 321 -10.63 -4.03 0.14
C ILE A 321 -11.44 -2.74 -0.01
N GLY A 322 -11.06 -1.70 0.73
CA GLY A 322 -11.81 -0.45 0.77
C GLY A 322 -10.91 0.77 0.63
N PRO A 323 -11.42 1.88 0.06
CA PRO A 323 -10.68 3.13 0.02
C PRO A 323 -10.52 3.71 1.43
N ALA A 324 -9.60 4.66 1.59
CA ALA A 324 -9.24 5.20 2.89
C ALA A 324 -10.41 5.89 3.60
N VAL A 325 -11.25 6.54 2.81
CA VAL A 325 -12.50 7.14 3.29
C VAL A 325 -13.50 6.14 3.86
N TRP A 326 -13.46 4.86 3.47
CA TRP A 326 -14.25 3.77 4.07
C TRP A 326 -13.73 3.46 5.47
N TRP A 327 -12.42 3.25 5.60
CA TRP A 327 -11.74 3.01 6.87
C TRP A 327 -11.93 4.18 7.85
N ASP A 328 -11.86 5.42 7.35
CA ASP A 328 -12.02 6.63 8.14
C ASP A 328 -13.37 6.66 8.87
N GLN A 329 -14.45 6.17 8.27
CA GLN A 329 -15.77 6.14 8.93
C GLN A 329 -15.76 5.23 10.17
N ILE A 330 -15.07 4.10 10.09
CA ILE A 330 -14.97 3.15 11.21
C ILE A 330 -14.04 3.70 12.29
N PHE A 331 -12.85 4.17 11.91
CA PHE A 331 -11.90 4.73 12.86
C PHE A 331 -12.46 5.94 13.60
N GLN A 332 -13.17 6.85 12.93
CA GLN A 332 -13.76 8.03 13.58
C GLN A 332 -14.70 7.68 14.74
N LEU A 333 -15.49 6.60 14.60
CA LEU A 333 -16.35 6.13 15.68
C LEU A 333 -15.55 5.63 16.87
N VAL A 334 -14.53 4.82 16.63
CA VAL A 334 -13.73 4.20 17.71
C VAL A 334 -12.82 5.22 18.39
N VAL A 335 -12.02 5.98 17.63
CA VAL A 335 -10.98 6.87 18.18
C VAL A 335 -11.55 7.95 19.10
N SER A 336 -12.82 8.34 18.90
CA SER A 336 -13.52 9.31 19.73
C SER A 336 -13.64 8.87 21.20
N SER A 337 -13.66 7.56 21.46
CA SER A 337 -13.67 6.94 22.79
C SER A 337 -12.30 6.95 23.47
N TYR A 338 -11.23 7.23 22.72
CA TYR A 338 -9.83 7.16 23.18
C TYR A 338 -9.05 8.47 22.96
N PRO A 339 -9.52 9.62 23.49
CA PRO A 339 -8.95 10.94 23.17
C PRO A 339 -7.50 11.15 23.63
N ARG A 340 -6.97 10.27 24.49
CA ARG A 340 -5.58 10.32 24.98
C ARG A 340 -4.63 9.45 24.17
N VAL A 341 -5.15 8.53 23.35
CA VAL A 341 -4.34 7.61 22.55
C VAL A 341 -3.96 8.31 21.25
N LYS A 342 -2.66 8.45 21.01
CA LYS A 342 -2.14 8.92 19.73
C LYS A 342 -2.25 7.81 18.68
N TYR A 343 -2.40 8.13 17.41
CA TYR A 343 -2.45 7.10 16.38
C TYR A 343 -1.78 7.52 15.07
N CYS A 344 -1.30 6.51 14.36
CA CYS A 344 -0.83 6.58 13.00
C CYS A 344 -1.37 5.37 12.24
N ILE A 345 -2.30 5.62 11.32
CA ILE A 345 -2.89 4.60 10.46
C ILE A 345 -2.39 4.86 9.04
N LEU A 346 -1.72 3.87 8.46
CA LEU A 346 -1.24 3.86 7.09
C LEU A 346 -2.22 3.07 6.23
N LEU A 347 -2.70 3.70 5.17
CA LEU A 347 -3.61 3.08 4.21
C LEU A 347 -2.85 2.97 2.88
N GLU A 348 -2.49 1.74 2.55
CA GLU A 348 -1.59 1.41 1.46
C GLU A 348 -2.36 1.09 0.17
N TYR A 349 -1.96 1.70 -0.94
CA TYR A 349 -2.54 1.48 -2.25
C TYR A 349 -1.47 1.02 -3.23
N LEU A 350 -1.86 0.11 -4.13
CA LEU A 350 -1.12 -0.14 -5.36
C LEU A 350 -1.56 0.86 -6.42
N TRP A 351 -0.63 1.71 -6.81
CA TRP A 351 -0.78 2.75 -7.82
C TRP A 351 0.03 2.36 -9.05
N ILE A 352 -0.55 2.44 -10.24
CA ILE A 352 0.18 2.11 -11.48
C ILE A 352 0.38 3.38 -12.31
N ASP A 353 1.62 3.68 -12.67
CA ASP A 353 1.96 4.73 -13.64
C ASP A 353 2.96 4.24 -14.69
N VAL A 354 3.53 5.16 -15.47
CA VAL A 354 4.45 4.85 -16.57
C VAL A 354 5.75 4.15 -16.12
N GLU A 355 6.07 4.17 -14.82
CA GLU A 355 7.20 3.46 -14.23
C GLU A 355 6.81 2.06 -13.71
N GLY A 356 5.52 1.73 -13.71
CA GLY A 356 4.96 0.48 -13.20
C GLY A 356 4.16 0.69 -11.91
N GLU A 357 3.96 -0.41 -11.18
CA GLU A 357 3.27 -0.42 -9.90
C GLU A 357 4.14 0.18 -8.78
N LYS A 358 3.53 1.01 -7.95
CA LYS A 358 4.13 1.71 -6.81
C LYS A 358 3.20 1.64 -5.61
N ARG A 359 3.77 1.69 -4.41
CA ARG A 359 3.02 1.82 -3.16
C ARG A 359 2.78 3.29 -2.85
N MET A 360 1.52 3.66 -2.68
CA MET A 360 1.11 4.99 -2.24
C MET A 360 0.48 4.87 -0.86
N PHE A 361 0.78 5.82 0.02
CA PHE A 361 0.30 5.80 1.40
C PHE A 361 -0.58 7.01 1.66
N ASP A 362 -1.77 6.76 2.18
CA ASP A 362 -2.60 7.78 2.79
C ASP A 362 -2.51 7.65 4.32
N ILE A 363 -2.04 8.70 4.98
CA ILE A 363 -1.70 8.68 6.41
C ILE A 363 -2.80 9.38 7.20
N ARG A 364 -3.34 8.71 8.23
CA ARG A 364 -4.26 9.28 9.21
C ARG A 364 -3.59 9.32 10.57
N SER A 365 -3.47 10.52 11.13
CA SER A 365 -2.74 10.71 12.37
C SER A 365 -3.21 11.93 13.16
N ASN A 366 -3.15 11.84 14.48
CA ASN A 366 -3.39 12.95 15.43
C ASN A 366 -2.08 13.41 16.13
N PHE A 367 -0.92 13.15 15.52
CA PHE A 367 0.35 13.71 15.95
C PHE A 367 0.48 15.15 15.39
N ASP A 368 -0.15 16.11 16.07
CA ASP A 368 -0.43 17.49 15.59
C ASP A 368 0.81 18.34 15.22
N SER A 369 2.04 17.87 15.48
CA SER A 369 3.28 18.64 15.32
C SER A 369 4.42 17.91 14.61
N VAL A 370 4.22 16.67 14.14
CA VAL A 370 5.29 15.87 13.54
C VAL A 370 4.81 15.26 12.23
N ARG A 371 5.50 15.60 11.14
CA ARG A 371 5.34 14.86 9.89
C ARG A 371 5.86 13.44 10.11
N ILE A 372 4.95 12.48 10.04
CA ILE A 372 5.32 11.06 10.01
C ILE A 372 5.92 10.81 8.64
N GLU A 373 7.23 10.57 8.63
CA GLU A 373 7.98 10.24 7.43
C GLU A 373 8.17 8.74 7.39
N LEU A 374 7.80 8.13 6.27
CA LEU A 374 8.04 6.73 6.01
C LEU A 374 9.43 6.61 5.39
N ASP A 375 10.38 6.09 6.17
CA ASP A 375 11.74 5.84 5.69
C ASP A 375 12.14 4.38 5.97
N PRO A 376 11.72 3.44 5.11
CA PRO A 376 12.14 2.05 5.20
C PRO A 376 13.62 1.87 4.83
N SER A 377 14.34 2.91 4.39
CA SER A 377 15.77 2.83 4.07
C SER A 377 16.67 3.15 5.27
N ALA A 378 16.11 3.65 6.37
CA ALA A 378 16.84 4.04 7.58
C ALA A 378 17.53 2.88 8.31
N ILE A 379 17.17 1.62 7.98
CA ILE A 379 17.64 0.42 8.66
C ILE A 379 17.96 -0.66 7.63
N THR A 380 18.99 -1.43 7.94
CA THR A 380 19.44 -2.60 7.18
C THR A 380 19.37 -3.84 8.07
N ILE A 381 18.94 -4.98 7.51
CA ILE A 381 18.84 -6.26 8.24
C ILE A 381 19.96 -7.19 7.77
N LEU A 382 20.54 -7.95 8.71
CA LEU A 382 21.50 -9.00 8.37
C LEU A 382 20.75 -10.30 8.02
N GLU A 383 20.99 -10.84 6.83
CA GLU A 383 20.51 -12.15 6.43
C GLU A 383 21.35 -13.28 7.04
N ALA A 384 20.85 -14.52 6.95
CA ALA A 384 21.47 -15.69 7.56
C ALA A 384 22.87 -16.02 6.99
N ASP A 385 23.20 -15.52 5.81
CA ASP A 385 24.50 -15.63 5.14
C ASP A 385 25.49 -14.53 5.54
N GLY A 386 25.06 -13.54 6.34
CA GLY A 386 25.88 -12.43 6.81
C GLY A 386 25.88 -11.20 5.90
N ASP A 387 25.07 -11.20 4.84
CA ASP A 387 24.89 -10.02 3.99
C ASP A 387 23.87 -9.05 4.59
N LEU A 388 24.15 -7.75 4.44
CA LEU A 388 23.27 -6.67 4.87
C LEU A 388 22.29 -6.32 3.74
N VAL A 389 21.00 -6.51 3.98
CA VAL A 389 19.92 -6.20 3.03
C VAL A 389 19.11 -5.00 3.52
N PRO A 390 19.08 -3.89 2.75
CA PRO A 390 18.24 -2.75 3.09
C PRO A 390 16.77 -3.17 3.18
N VAL A 391 16.07 -2.73 4.22
CA VAL A 391 14.69 -3.15 4.48
C VAL A 391 13.75 -2.85 3.31
N HIS A 392 13.94 -1.72 2.64
CA HIS A 392 13.17 -1.34 1.45
C HIS A 392 13.35 -2.27 0.23
N LEU A 393 14.36 -3.14 0.23
CA LEU A 393 14.61 -4.13 -0.82
C LEU A 393 14.08 -5.52 -0.45
N LEU A 394 13.65 -5.73 0.80
CA LEU A 394 13.07 -7.01 1.19
C LEU A 394 11.71 -7.19 0.51
N PRO A 395 11.42 -8.39 -0.03
CA PRO A 395 10.12 -8.67 -0.61
C PRO A 395 9.07 -8.54 0.48
N THR A 396 8.28 -7.49 0.38
CA THR A 396 7.08 -7.24 1.18
C THR A 396 5.96 -8.08 0.57
N GLU A 397 6.06 -9.40 0.79
CA GLU A 397 5.23 -10.48 0.23
C GLU A 397 4.13 -10.04 -0.74
N ILE A 398 4.53 -9.79 -2.00
CA ILE A 398 3.65 -9.98 -3.15
C ILE A 398 4.44 -10.86 -4.11
N PRO A 399 4.07 -12.14 -4.31
CA PRO A 399 4.56 -12.86 -5.47
C PRO A 399 4.06 -12.12 -6.70
N SER A 400 4.99 -11.56 -7.48
CA SER A 400 4.71 -10.89 -8.75
C SER A 400 4.07 -11.89 -9.73
N TYR A 401 2.75 -11.83 -9.89
CA TYR A 401 2.03 -12.54 -10.95
C TYR A 401 1.19 -11.54 -11.77
N VAL A 402 1.87 -10.61 -12.45
CA VAL A 402 1.37 -10.06 -13.72
C VAL A 402 2.58 -9.77 -14.61
N ALA A 403 3.10 -10.82 -15.24
CA ALA A 403 3.96 -10.71 -16.40
C ALA A 403 3.60 -11.88 -17.31
N ASP A 404 2.47 -11.76 -18.00
CA ASP A 404 2.16 -12.46 -19.26
C ASP A 404 0.76 -12.05 -19.69
N MET A 405 0.65 -10.93 -20.41
CA MET A 405 -0.30 -10.71 -21.52
C MET A 405 0.20 -9.50 -22.33
N ALA A 406 1.24 -9.76 -23.13
CA ALA A 406 1.58 -8.96 -24.29
C ALA A 406 1.92 -9.94 -25.42
N GLU A 407 0.94 -10.22 -26.28
CA GLU A 407 1.19 -10.64 -27.67
C GLU A 407 1.22 -9.41 -28.58
#